data_AF-A0A2V8FFA2-F1
#
_entry.id   AF-A0A2V8FFA2-F1
#
_cell.length_a   1.000
_cell.length_b   1.000
_cell.length_c   1.000
_cell.angle_alpha   90.00
_cell.angle_beta   90.00
_cell.angle_gamma   90.00
#
_symmetry.space_group_name_H-M   'P 1'
#
loop_
_entity.id
_entity.type
_entity.pdbx_description
1 polymer ?
#
loop_
_entity_poly.entity_id
_entity_poly.type
_entity_poly.pdbx_seq_one_letter_code
_entity_poly.pdbx_strand_id
1 'polypeptide(L)'
;MSRHLITMVAACVLGAPCTAWAITFQLTIAPSSISFSDANPTTTPTIAANSTVAVALRVSGASSTQAWSVHAQAAGDLVSGGNSIGISNVSWTVSGPSGGTCQRPCSCYAGTVSKVTSQVIFNGTSNTNNSPVCTQTYTLVNSWPYAVGSYSQTVTITATSP
;
A
#
# COMPACT_ATOMS: atom_id res chain seq x y z
N MET A 1 33.38 -7.15 66.21
CA MET A 1 32.51 -6.35 65.33
C MET A 1 32.84 -6.70 63.89
N SER A 2 32.14 -7.69 63.33
CA SER A 2 32.44 -8.28 62.02
C SER A 2 31.66 -7.54 60.93
N ARG A 3 32.34 -7.01 59.92
CA ARG A 3 31.75 -6.36 58.74
C ARG A 3 31.49 -7.42 57.68
N HIS A 4 30.22 -7.64 57.32
CA HIS A 4 29.85 -8.50 56.19
C HIS A 4 30.05 -7.73 54.87
N LEU A 5 30.99 -8.22 54.05
CA LEU A 5 31.18 -7.81 52.66
C LEU A 5 30.25 -8.67 51.79
N ILE A 6 29.22 -8.07 51.19
CA ILE A 6 28.34 -8.74 50.22
C ILE A 6 29.01 -8.61 48.85
N THR A 7 29.62 -9.69 48.38
CA THR A 7 30.13 -9.80 47.01
C THR A 7 28.95 -10.08 46.07
N MET A 8 28.48 -9.06 45.36
CA MET A 8 27.60 -9.26 44.20
C MET A 8 28.43 -9.87 43.06
N VAL A 9 28.19 -11.14 42.76
CA VAL A 9 28.64 -11.74 41.51
C VAL A 9 27.66 -11.32 40.42
N ALA A 10 28.05 -10.34 39.60
CA ALA A 10 27.36 -10.04 38.36
C ALA A 10 27.63 -11.19 37.38
N ALA A 11 26.69 -12.12 37.27
CA ALA A 11 26.70 -13.12 36.22
C ALA A 11 26.36 -12.42 34.89
N CYS A 12 27.39 -12.08 34.12
CA CYS A 12 27.25 -11.69 32.72
C CYS A 12 26.86 -12.95 31.93
N VAL A 13 25.56 -13.16 31.74
CA VAL A 13 25.06 -14.19 30.83
C VAL A 13 25.49 -13.76 29.43
N LEU A 14 26.37 -14.56 28.82
CA LEU A 14 26.77 -14.43 27.41
C LEU A 14 25.50 -14.35 26.56
N GLY A 15 25.19 -13.15 26.07
CA GLY A 15 24.03 -12.91 25.22
C GLY A 15 24.18 -13.72 23.95
N ALA A 16 23.35 -14.75 23.78
CA ALA A 16 23.10 -15.32 22.46
C ALA A 16 22.77 -14.16 21.50
N PRO A 17 23.29 -14.14 20.27
CA PRO A 17 22.83 -13.17 19.29
C PRO A 17 21.32 -13.37 19.18
N CYS A 18 20.55 -12.40 19.67
CA CYS A 18 19.13 -12.36 19.41
C CYS A 18 19.04 -12.18 17.90
N THR A 19 18.82 -13.26 17.16
CA THR A 19 18.44 -13.18 15.77
C THR A 19 17.11 -12.44 15.76
N ALA A 20 17.17 -11.12 15.62
CA ALA A 20 16.01 -10.33 15.27
C ALA A 20 15.57 -10.84 13.90
N TRP A 21 14.43 -11.53 13.86
CA TRP A 21 13.84 -11.97 12.60
C TRP A 21 13.48 -10.71 11.84
N ALA A 22 14.23 -10.40 10.77
CA ALA A 22 13.93 -9.27 9.93
C ALA A 22 12.66 -9.59 9.12
N ILE A 23 11.64 -8.78 9.27
CA ILE A 23 10.45 -8.87 8.43
C ILE A 23 10.86 -8.63 6.96
N THR A 24 10.38 -9.49 6.07
CA THR A 24 10.65 -9.42 4.64
C THR A 24 9.34 -9.19 3.90
N PHE A 25 9.34 -8.21 3.01
CA PHE A 25 8.22 -7.87 2.14
C PHE A 25 8.55 -8.23 0.69
N GLN A 26 7.64 -8.95 0.04
CA GLN A 26 7.65 -9.15 -1.40
C GLN A 26 6.33 -8.61 -1.95
N LEU A 27 6.43 -7.58 -2.78
CA LEU A 27 5.30 -6.89 -3.38
C LEU A 27 5.32 -7.14 -4.90
N THR A 28 4.19 -7.59 -5.43
CA THR A 28 4.00 -7.78 -6.87
C THR A 28 2.81 -6.96 -7.33
N ILE A 29 2.99 -6.15 -8.37
CA ILE A 29 1.95 -5.27 -8.92
C ILE A 29 1.76 -5.65 -10.39
N ALA A 30 0.52 -5.97 -10.79
CA ALA A 30 0.22 -6.30 -12.18
C ALA A 30 -1.20 -5.83 -12.58
N PRO A 31 -1.35 -5.06 -13.67
CA PRO A 31 -0.29 -4.42 -14.46
C PRO A 31 0.36 -3.26 -13.69
N SER A 32 1.57 -2.84 -14.10
CA SER A 32 2.26 -1.68 -13.55
C SER A 32 1.79 -0.34 -14.11
N SER A 33 0.91 -0.37 -15.13
CA SER A 33 0.32 0.80 -15.77
C SER A 33 -1.13 0.55 -16.12
N ILE A 34 -1.96 1.57 -15.96
CA ILE A 34 -3.35 1.62 -16.39
C ILE A 34 -3.59 2.91 -17.17
N SER A 35 -4.62 2.93 -18.00
CA SER A 35 -5.02 4.08 -18.80
C SER A 35 -6.52 4.29 -18.75
N PHE A 36 -6.94 5.55 -18.82
CA PHE A 36 -8.34 5.95 -18.96
C PHE A 36 -8.59 6.37 -20.41
N SER A 37 -9.62 5.84 -21.04
CA SER A 37 -9.99 6.24 -22.41
C SER A 37 -10.61 7.64 -22.41
N ASP A 38 -10.51 8.36 -23.52
CA ASP A 38 -11.27 9.59 -23.71
C ASP A 38 -12.78 9.30 -23.69
N ALA A 39 -13.56 10.22 -23.10
CA ALA A 39 -15.01 10.13 -23.07
C ALA A 39 -15.64 11.53 -22.90
N ASN A 40 -16.88 11.68 -23.38
CA ASN A 40 -17.62 12.94 -23.22
C ASN A 40 -18.06 13.11 -21.74
N PRO A 41 -17.65 14.18 -21.04
CA PRO A 41 -17.99 14.38 -19.63
C PRO A 41 -19.49 14.47 -19.33
N THR A 42 -20.32 14.88 -20.30
CA THR A 42 -21.77 14.98 -20.14
C THR A 42 -22.43 13.60 -20.12
N THR A 43 -21.94 12.64 -20.90
CA THR A 43 -22.50 11.27 -20.96
C THR A 43 -21.73 10.28 -20.09
N THR A 44 -20.48 10.60 -19.76
CA THR A 44 -19.55 9.73 -19.03
C THR A 44 -18.77 10.57 -18.02
N PRO A 45 -19.40 10.94 -16.89
CA PRO A 45 -18.77 11.75 -15.85
C PRO A 45 -17.68 11.00 -15.07
N THR A 46 -17.65 9.67 -15.15
CA THR A 46 -16.64 8.81 -14.53
C THR A 46 -16.13 7.80 -15.54
N ILE A 47 -14.82 7.72 -15.71
CA ILE A 47 -14.15 6.83 -16.66
C ILE A 47 -13.47 5.72 -15.86
N ALA A 48 -13.78 4.47 -16.18
CA ALA A 48 -13.08 3.33 -15.63
C ALA A 48 -11.72 3.15 -16.32
N ALA A 49 -10.72 2.71 -15.57
CA ALA A 49 -9.45 2.28 -16.15
C ALA A 49 -9.66 1.07 -17.09
N ASN A 50 -8.78 0.95 -18.09
CA ASN A 50 -8.81 -0.15 -19.06
C ASN A 50 -8.55 -1.54 -18.45
N SER A 51 -8.01 -1.60 -17.23
CA SER A 51 -7.66 -2.84 -16.53
C SER A 51 -7.72 -2.63 -15.02
N THR A 52 -7.91 -3.72 -14.29
CA THR A 52 -7.77 -3.75 -12.83
C THR A 52 -6.32 -3.99 -12.44
N VAL A 53 -5.91 -3.48 -11.28
CA VAL A 53 -4.56 -3.66 -10.74
C VAL A 53 -4.59 -4.66 -9.61
N ALA A 54 -3.88 -5.78 -9.77
CA ALA A 54 -3.63 -6.74 -8.71
C ALA A 54 -2.38 -6.34 -7.92
N VAL A 55 -2.55 -6.04 -6.64
CA VAL A 55 -1.46 -5.83 -5.70
C VAL A 55 -1.37 -7.07 -4.82
N ALA A 56 -0.33 -7.88 -5.02
CA ALA A 56 -0.07 -9.09 -4.24
C ALA A 56 1.04 -8.84 -3.22
N LEU A 57 0.83 -9.27 -1.99
CA LEU A 57 1.76 -9.08 -0.88
C LEU A 57 2.15 -10.41 -0.28
N ARG A 58 3.45 -10.61 -0.05
CA ARG A 58 3.96 -11.68 0.80
C ARG A 58 4.83 -11.10 1.91
N VAL A 59 4.43 -11.38 3.14
CA VAL A 59 5.14 -11.04 4.37
C VAL A 59 5.68 -12.31 5.02
N SER A 60 6.97 -12.33 5.31
CA SER A 60 7.65 -13.44 6.01
C SER A 60 8.60 -12.92 7.08
N GLY A 61 8.82 -13.70 8.14
CA GLY A 61 9.67 -13.31 9.27
C GLY A 61 8.99 -12.41 10.31
N ALA A 62 7.70 -12.11 10.15
CA ALA A 62 6.91 -11.37 11.12
C ALA A 62 6.47 -12.27 12.29
N SER A 63 6.49 -11.72 13.52
CA SER A 63 5.88 -12.38 14.69
C SER A 63 4.35 -12.37 14.60
N SER A 64 3.66 -13.21 15.38
CA SER A 64 2.19 -13.34 15.34
C SER A 64 1.43 -12.03 15.61
N THR A 65 2.07 -11.05 16.26
CA THR A 65 1.47 -9.75 16.61
C THR A 65 2.13 -8.57 15.89
N GLN A 66 3.18 -8.79 15.09
CA GLN A 66 3.88 -7.72 14.39
C GLN A 66 2.99 -7.14 13.29
N ALA A 67 2.68 -5.84 13.42
CA ALA A 67 1.87 -5.11 12.47
C ALA A 67 2.68 -4.68 11.24
N TRP A 68 2.00 -4.61 10.11
CA TRP A 68 2.54 -4.09 8.88
C TRP A 68 1.44 -3.43 8.05
N SER A 69 1.83 -2.55 7.14
CA SER A 69 0.90 -1.84 6.25
C SER A 69 1.54 -1.52 4.91
N VAL A 70 0.72 -1.50 3.86
CA VAL A 70 1.11 -1.12 2.50
C VAL A 70 0.32 0.11 2.11
N HIS A 71 1.00 1.13 1.59
CA HIS A 71 0.41 2.41 1.22
C HIS A 71 0.67 2.78 -0.23
N ALA A 72 -0.25 3.52 -0.83
CA ALA A 72 -0.11 4.16 -2.13
C ALA A 72 -0.01 5.68 -1.97
N GLN A 73 0.92 6.29 -2.71
CA GLN A 73 1.02 7.74 -2.82
C GLN A 73 1.46 8.14 -4.22
N ALA A 74 0.76 9.10 -4.82
CA ALA A 74 1.18 9.67 -6.09
C ALA A 74 2.32 10.66 -5.91
N ALA A 75 3.24 10.72 -6.88
CA ALA A 75 4.31 11.72 -6.86
C ALA A 75 3.83 13.12 -7.31
N GLY A 76 2.58 13.27 -7.76
CA GLY A 76 2.05 14.54 -8.26
C GLY A 76 0.62 14.43 -8.78
N ASP A 77 0.20 15.47 -9.51
CA ASP A 77 -1.02 15.47 -10.31
C ASP A 77 -0.79 14.76 -11.65
N LEU A 78 -1.86 14.36 -12.32
CA LEU A 78 -1.79 13.88 -13.70
C LEU A 78 -1.35 15.04 -14.59
N VAL A 79 -0.24 14.91 -15.35
CA VAL A 79 0.32 16.02 -16.16
C VAL A 79 0.41 15.68 -17.64
N SER A 80 0.11 16.68 -18.49
CA SER A 80 0.26 16.64 -19.95
C SER A 80 0.75 18.00 -20.43
N GLY A 81 2.05 18.13 -20.73
CA GLY A 81 2.67 19.42 -21.04
C GLY A 81 2.51 20.40 -19.88
N GLY A 82 1.92 21.58 -20.15
CA GLY A 82 1.61 22.59 -19.14
C GLY A 82 0.26 22.40 -18.41
N ASN A 83 -0.51 21.37 -18.76
CA ASN A 83 -1.83 21.11 -18.18
C ASN A 83 -1.75 20.04 -17.09
N SER A 84 -2.62 20.16 -16.08
CA SER A 84 -2.69 19.20 -14.97
C SER A 84 -4.13 18.85 -14.58
N ILE A 85 -4.37 17.58 -14.23
CA ILE A 85 -5.60 17.10 -13.62
C ILE A 85 -5.28 16.66 -12.19
N GLY A 86 -6.01 17.22 -11.22
CA GLY A 86 -5.80 16.90 -9.80
C GLY A 86 -5.89 15.39 -9.54
N ILE A 87 -4.88 14.82 -8.89
CA ILE A 87 -4.82 13.35 -8.69
C ILE A 87 -5.96 12.84 -7.79
N SER A 88 -6.55 13.72 -6.98
CA SER A 88 -7.74 13.44 -6.16
C SER A 88 -8.99 13.10 -6.97
N ASN A 89 -8.97 13.30 -8.29
CA ASN A 89 -10.02 12.84 -9.20
C ASN A 89 -9.89 11.35 -9.56
N VAL A 90 -8.81 10.69 -9.15
CA VAL A 90 -8.59 9.26 -9.35
C VAL A 90 -8.88 8.52 -8.05
N SER A 91 -9.77 7.53 -8.10
CA SER A 91 -10.12 6.65 -6.98
C SER A 91 -10.04 5.20 -7.38
N TRP A 92 -9.94 4.29 -6.42
CA TRP A 92 -10.07 2.86 -6.65
C TRP A 92 -11.06 2.22 -5.68
N THR A 93 -11.74 1.21 -6.20
CA THR A 93 -12.53 0.26 -5.39
C THR A 93 -11.81 -1.07 -5.33
N VAL A 94 -12.19 -1.94 -4.38
CA VAL A 94 -11.59 -3.26 -4.20
C VAL A 94 -12.69 -4.34 -4.16
N SER A 95 -12.42 -5.56 -4.65
CA SER A 95 -13.38 -6.66 -4.67
C SER A 95 -13.01 -7.82 -3.73
N GLY A 96 -13.97 -8.35 -2.95
CA GLY A 96 -13.82 -9.52 -2.05
C GLY A 96 -14.43 -9.33 -0.64
N PRO A 97 -14.64 -10.39 0.16
CA PRO A 97 -15.12 -10.25 1.55
C PRO A 97 -13.99 -9.62 2.37
N SER A 98 -14.19 -8.39 2.85
CA SER A 98 -13.14 -7.45 3.29
C SER A 98 -12.09 -7.10 2.20
N GLY A 99 -12.55 -6.93 0.96
CA GLY A 99 -11.88 -6.20 -0.13
C GLY A 99 -10.79 -6.94 -0.91
N GLY A 100 -10.59 -8.24 -0.71
CA GLY A 100 -9.61 -9.04 -1.46
C GLY A 100 -9.56 -10.50 -1.01
N THR A 101 -8.54 -11.25 -1.41
CA THR A 101 -8.26 -12.61 -0.87
C THR A 101 -7.59 -12.57 0.51
N CYS A 102 -7.30 -11.37 1.01
CA CYS A 102 -6.81 -11.11 2.36
C CYS A 102 -7.93 -11.39 3.38
N GLN A 103 -8.07 -12.64 3.81
CA GLN A 103 -8.82 -12.96 5.02
C GLN A 103 -7.86 -13.04 6.20
N ARG A 104 -8.33 -12.64 7.39
CA ARG A 104 -7.57 -12.45 8.64
C ARG A 104 -6.23 -13.20 8.72
N PRO A 105 -5.15 -12.52 9.10
CA PRO A 105 -5.13 -11.25 9.85
C PRO A 105 -4.91 -9.98 9.02
N CYS A 106 -5.26 -9.99 7.73
CA CYS A 106 -5.08 -8.82 6.86
C CYS A 106 -6.38 -8.31 6.22
N SER A 107 -6.36 -7.08 5.71
CA SER A 107 -7.52 -6.43 5.06
C SER A 107 -7.08 -5.53 3.91
N CYS A 108 -7.95 -5.39 2.92
CA CYS A 108 -7.75 -4.54 1.74
C CYS A 108 -8.69 -3.33 1.76
N TYR A 109 -8.20 -2.17 1.32
CA TYR A 109 -8.94 -0.91 1.39
C TYR A 109 -9.11 -0.24 0.03
N ALA A 110 -10.32 0.29 -0.21
CA ALA A 110 -10.60 1.24 -1.27
C ALA A 110 -10.11 2.64 -0.86
N GLY A 111 -9.90 3.53 -1.84
CA GLY A 111 -9.40 4.87 -1.54
C GLY A 111 -9.39 5.82 -2.73
N THR A 112 -8.94 7.05 -2.45
CA THR A 112 -8.74 8.10 -3.45
C THR A 112 -7.27 8.47 -3.49
N VAL A 113 -6.68 8.51 -4.68
CA VAL A 113 -5.26 8.76 -4.85
C VAL A 113 -4.93 10.17 -4.35
N SER A 114 -3.83 10.29 -3.60
CA SER A 114 -3.38 11.56 -3.06
C SER A 114 -1.88 11.71 -3.26
N LYS A 115 -1.47 12.95 -3.54
CA LYS A 115 -0.06 13.37 -3.56
C LYS A 115 0.45 13.81 -2.19
N VAL A 116 -0.46 14.11 -1.26
CA VAL A 116 -0.13 14.68 0.07
C VAL A 116 -0.19 13.61 1.15
N THR A 117 -1.21 12.76 1.12
CA THR A 117 -1.50 11.79 2.19
C THR A 117 -1.38 10.38 1.65
N SER A 118 -0.46 9.58 2.20
CA SER A 118 -0.34 8.17 1.85
C SER A 118 -1.63 7.42 2.20
N GLN A 119 -2.12 6.61 1.27
CA GLN A 119 -3.39 5.90 1.39
C GLN A 119 -3.14 4.43 1.66
N VAL A 120 -3.76 3.87 2.68
CA VAL A 120 -3.63 2.44 3.00
C VAL A 120 -4.26 1.59 1.90
N ILE A 121 -3.53 0.61 1.40
CA ILE A 121 -4.03 -0.46 0.52
C ILE A 121 -4.24 -1.74 1.30
N PHE A 122 -3.22 -2.13 2.06
CA PHE A 122 -3.26 -3.29 2.94
C PHE A 122 -2.88 -2.90 4.36
N ASN A 123 -3.46 -3.59 5.33
CA ASN A 123 -2.87 -3.74 6.65
C ASN A 123 -2.98 -5.19 7.11
N GLY A 124 -2.20 -5.54 8.11
CA GLY A 124 -2.36 -6.80 8.80
C GLY A 124 -1.33 -7.01 9.90
N THR A 125 -1.36 -8.21 10.48
CA THR A 125 -0.34 -8.68 11.41
C THR A 125 0.21 -10.03 10.97
N SER A 126 1.38 -10.41 11.48
CA SER A 126 2.01 -11.72 11.21
C SER A 126 2.37 -11.97 9.75
N ASN A 127 2.84 -13.17 9.46
CA ASN A 127 3.12 -13.60 8.10
C ASN A 127 1.83 -13.72 7.29
N THR A 128 1.91 -13.41 6.01
CA THR A 128 0.79 -13.67 5.10
C THR A 128 0.91 -15.08 4.53
N ASN A 129 -0.11 -15.91 4.75
CA ASN A 129 -0.23 -17.18 4.04
C ASN A 129 -0.82 -16.92 2.64
N ASN A 130 -0.40 -17.70 1.65
CA ASN A 130 -0.96 -17.71 0.28
C ASN A 130 -0.88 -16.40 -0.52
N SER A 131 0.00 -15.46 -0.16
CA SER A 131 0.26 -14.22 -0.90
C SER A 131 -1.03 -13.46 -1.28
N PRO A 132 -1.74 -12.87 -0.31
CA PRO A 132 -3.02 -12.21 -0.56
C PRO A 132 -2.93 -11.14 -1.66
N VAL A 133 -4.03 -11.02 -2.40
CA VAL A 133 -4.17 -10.13 -3.55
C VAL A 133 -5.30 -9.15 -3.29
N CYS A 134 -5.00 -7.86 -3.47
CA CYS A 134 -5.95 -6.78 -3.52
C CYS A 134 -6.13 -6.39 -4.98
N THR A 135 -7.31 -6.69 -5.53
CA THR A 135 -7.67 -6.27 -6.89
C THR A 135 -8.31 -4.90 -6.81
N GLN A 136 -7.66 -3.91 -7.39
CA GLN A 136 -8.06 -2.51 -7.42
C GLN A 136 -8.67 -2.15 -8.78
N THR A 137 -9.87 -1.57 -8.78
CA THR A 137 -10.52 -1.04 -9.98
C THR A 137 -10.51 0.47 -9.90
N TYR A 138 -9.73 1.11 -10.77
CA TYR A 138 -9.55 2.55 -10.78
C TYR A 138 -10.59 3.27 -11.63
N THR A 139 -10.96 4.47 -11.20
CA THR A 139 -11.86 5.39 -11.90
C THR A 139 -11.32 6.82 -11.86
N LEU A 140 -11.54 7.58 -12.93
CA LEU A 140 -11.22 9.00 -13.04
C LEU A 140 -12.51 9.81 -13.19
N VAL A 141 -12.69 10.85 -12.38
CA VAL A 141 -13.76 11.85 -12.56
C VAL A 141 -13.42 12.73 -13.77
N ASN A 142 -14.26 12.66 -14.80
CA ASN A 142 -14.10 13.37 -16.06
C ASN A 142 -14.75 14.76 -16.01
N SER A 143 -14.18 15.74 -16.70
CA SER A 143 -14.67 17.12 -16.67
C SER A 143 -14.28 17.91 -17.92
N TRP A 144 -15.18 18.79 -18.38
CA TRP A 144 -14.97 19.68 -19.52
C TRP A 144 -13.73 20.60 -19.45
N PRO A 145 -13.26 21.07 -18.28
CA PRO A 145 -12.07 21.89 -18.18
C PRO A 145 -10.75 21.16 -18.49
N TYR A 146 -10.75 19.84 -18.61
CA TYR A 146 -9.54 19.10 -18.92
C TYR A 146 -9.17 19.31 -20.39
N ALA A 147 -7.99 19.89 -20.62
CA ALA A 147 -7.47 20.05 -21.97
C ALA A 147 -7.18 18.68 -22.58
N VAL A 148 -7.32 18.56 -23.90
CA VAL A 148 -6.98 17.32 -24.63
C VAL A 148 -5.47 17.06 -24.50
N GLY A 149 -5.09 15.81 -24.16
CA GLY A 149 -3.70 15.41 -24.05
C GLY A 149 -3.51 14.06 -23.36
N SER A 150 -2.27 13.58 -23.34
CA SER A 150 -1.89 12.34 -22.65
C SER A 150 -1.36 12.66 -21.26
N TYR A 151 -2.21 12.47 -20.25
CA TYR A 151 -1.82 12.71 -18.87
C TYR A 151 -1.22 11.46 -18.22
N SER A 152 -0.13 11.63 -17.47
CA SER A 152 0.50 10.53 -16.75
C SER A 152 1.00 10.95 -15.38
N GLN A 153 1.07 9.98 -14.47
CA GLN A 153 1.67 10.15 -13.15
C GLN A 153 2.08 8.79 -12.58
N THR A 154 3.16 8.77 -11.79
CA THR A 154 3.61 7.60 -11.04
C THR A 154 2.98 7.57 -9.65
N VAL A 155 2.46 6.40 -9.26
CA VAL A 155 2.05 6.06 -7.90
C VAL A 155 3.11 5.12 -7.31
N THR A 156 3.65 5.49 -6.15
CA THR A 156 4.59 4.68 -5.38
C THR A 156 3.82 3.85 -4.37
N ILE A 157 4.15 2.56 -4.31
CA ILE A 157 3.57 1.62 -3.34
C ILE A 157 4.66 1.23 -2.34
N THR A 158 4.41 1.45 -1.05
CA THR A 158 5.40 1.25 0.02
C THR A 158 4.86 0.31 1.07
N ALA A 159 5.60 -0.76 1.38
CA ALA A 159 5.34 -1.64 2.51
C ALA A 159 6.17 -1.21 3.73
N THR A 160 5.56 -1.21 4.91
CA THR A 160 6.17 -0.76 6.17
C THR A 160 5.80 -1.67 7.33
N SER A 161 6.71 -1.78 8.30
CA SER A 161 6.49 -2.36 9.63
C SER A 161 7.13 -1.42 10.65
N PRO A 162 6.55 -1.24 11.85
CA PRO A 162 7.15 -0.47 12.93
C PRO A 162 8.47 -1.05 13.45
#